data_AF-A0A7Y4A7D5-F1
#
_entry.id   AF-A0A7Y4A7D5-F1
#
_cell.length_a   1.000
_cell.length_b   1.000
_cell.length_c   1.000
_cell.angle_alpha   90.00
_cell.angle_beta   90.00
_cell.angle_gamma   90.00
#
_symmetry.space_group_name_H-M   'P 1'
#
loop_
_entity.id
_entity.type
_entity.pdbx_description
1 polymer ?
#
loop_
_entity_poly.entity_id
_entity_poly.type
_entity_poly.pdbx_seq_one_letter_code
_entity_poly.pdbx_strand_id
1 'polypeptide(L)' 'MKKRFIAGASCPKCAQQDTLRWWIENNIELVECVECGHQDQRKPESVNKTDHNAQEMIGIFKPD' A
#
# COMPACT_ATOMS: atom_id res chain seq x y z
N MET A 1 -10.17 -15.52 -15.40
CA MET A 1 -9.87 -14.89 -14.09
C MET A 1 -11.04 -13.98 -13.70
N LYS A 2 -11.51 -14.04 -12.45
CA LYS A 2 -12.68 -13.26 -12.00
C LYS A 2 -12.21 -12.00 -11.26
N LYS A 3 -12.45 -10.82 -11.83
CA LYS A 3 -12.21 -9.53 -11.16
C LYS A 3 -13.38 -9.26 -10.19
N ARG A 4 -13.09 -8.70 -9.01
CA ARG A 4 -14.10 -8.36 -7.97
C ARG A 4 -14.14 -6.84 -7.81
N PHE A 5 -15.31 -6.26 -7.55
CA PHE A 5 -15.40 -4.84 -7.20
C PHE A 5 -15.25 -4.67 -5.69
N ILE A 6 -14.61 -3.59 -5.27
CA ILE A 6 -14.47 -3.21 -3.87
C ILE A 6 -15.64 -2.29 -3.50
N ALA A 7 -16.65 -2.86 -2.85
CA ALA A 7 -17.83 -2.11 -2.42
C ALA A 7 -17.45 -1.09 -1.32
N GLY A 8 -17.99 0.13 -1.42
CA GLY A 8 -17.75 1.22 -0.47
C GLY A 8 -16.36 1.87 -0.57
N ALA A 9 -15.53 1.46 -1.53
CA ALA A 9 -14.22 2.08 -1.73
C ALA A 9 -14.31 3.23 -2.74
N SER A 10 -13.76 4.39 -2.35
CA SER A 10 -13.62 5.56 -3.22
C SER A 10 -12.26 5.56 -3.89
N CYS A 11 -12.24 5.81 -5.19
CA CYS A 11 -11.00 5.97 -5.94
C CYS A 11 -10.24 7.22 -5.45
N PRO A 12 -8.94 7.11 -5.09
CA PRO A 12 -8.17 8.27 -4.61
C PRO A 12 -7.92 9.33 -5.69
N LYS A 13 -8.02 8.95 -6.97
CA LYS A 13 -7.74 9.85 -8.10
C LYS A 13 -8.96 10.67 -8.55
N CYS A 14 -10.15 10.06 -8.57
CA CYS A 14 -11.37 10.71 -9.05
C CYS A 14 -12.52 10.77 -8.02
N ALA A 15 -12.29 10.28 -6.79
CA ALA A 15 -13.25 10.23 -5.69
C ALA A 15 -14.55 9.44 -5.95
N GLN A 16 -14.66 8.74 -7.09
CA GLN A 16 -15.80 7.88 -7.40
C GLN A 16 -15.85 6.63 -6.50
N GLN A 17 -17.03 6.32 -5.96
CA GLN A 17 -17.27 5.17 -5.10
C GLN A 17 -17.65 3.93 -5.91
N ASP A 18 -17.27 2.73 -5.45
CA ASP A 18 -17.65 1.43 -6.05
C ASP A 18 -17.07 1.19 -7.45
N THR A 19 -15.99 1.92 -7.81
CA THR A 19 -15.37 1.89 -9.14
C THR A 19 -14.05 1.13 -9.19
N LEU A 20 -13.55 0.68 -8.03
CA LEU A 20 -12.31 -0.07 -7.92
C LEU A 20 -12.54 -1.57 -8.15
N ARG A 21 -11.82 -2.14 -9.10
CA ARG A 21 -11.74 -3.57 -9.42
C ARG A 21 -10.47 -4.15 -8.83
N TRP A 22 -10.60 -5.21 -8.04
CA TRP A 22 -9.49 -5.98 -7.51
C TRP A 22 -9.38 -7.35 -8.17
N TRP A 23 -8.15 -7.79 -8.43
CA TRP A 23 -7.84 -9.15 -8.86
C TRP A 23 -6.42 -9.55 -8.48
N ILE A 24 -6.13 -10.85 -8.59
CA ILE A 24 -4.79 -11.39 -8.38
C ILE A 24 -4.24 -11.83 -9.73
N GLU A 25 -3.06 -11.33 -10.08
CA GLU A 25 -2.32 -11.75 -11.26
C GLU A 25 -0.90 -12.11 -10.85
N ASN A 26 -0.46 -13.33 -11.19
CA ASN A 26 0.89 -13.80 -10.90
C ASN A 26 1.30 -13.65 -9.41
N ASN A 27 0.36 -13.92 -8.50
CA ASN A 27 0.51 -13.76 -7.04
C ASN A 27 0.69 -12.30 -6.56
N ILE A 28 0.27 -11.34 -7.38
CA ILE A 28 0.26 -9.90 -7.07
C ILE A 28 -1.19 -9.43 -7.00
N GLU A 29 -1.53 -8.70 -5.95
CA GLU A 29 -2.84 -8.06 -5.81
C GLU A 29 -2.87 -6.73 -6.56
N LEU A 30 -3.73 -6.65 -7.58
CA LEU A 30 -3.94 -5.45 -8.39
C LEU A 30 -5.31 -4.85 -8.12
N VAL A 31 -5.36 -3.52 -8.14
CA VAL A 31 -6.57 -2.72 -8.03
C VAL A 31 -6.61 -1.73 -9.19
N GLU A 32 -7.75 -1.57 -9.86
CA GLU A 32 -7.94 -0.62 -10.98
C GLU A 32 -9.27 0.11 -10.87
N CYS A 33 -9.25 1.43 -11.06
CA CYS A 33 -10.44 2.25 -11.21
C CYS A 33 -10.95 2.22 -12.65
N VAL A 34 -12.22 1.88 -12.83
CA VAL A 34 -12.86 1.81 -14.16
C VAL A 34 -13.19 3.17 -14.76
N GLU A 35 -13.32 4.20 -13.93
CA GLU A 35 -13.73 5.54 -14.38
C GLU A 35 -12.54 6.34 -14.89
N CYS A 36 -11.43 6.32 -14.17
CA CYS A 36 -10.26 7.17 -14.46
C CYS A 36 -9.00 6.39 -14.88
N GLY A 37 -9.11 5.06 -14.94
CA GLY A 37 -8.01 4.16 -15.30
C GLY A 37 -6.87 4.11 -14.27
N HIS A 38 -7.09 4.57 -13.04
CA HIS A 38 -6.07 4.50 -11.98
C HIS A 38 -5.76 3.04 -11.64
N GLN A 39 -4.50 2.62 -11.69
CA GLN A 39 -4.08 1.28 -11.29
C GLN A 39 -3.15 1.36 -10.08
N ASP A 40 -3.36 0.47 -9.12
CA ASP A 40 -2.59 0.34 -7.91
C ASP A 40 -2.21 -1.12 -7.70
N GLN A 41 -0.97 -1.37 -7.28
CA GLN A 41 -0.49 -2.70 -6.90
C GLN A 41 -0.33 -2.73 -5.40
N ARG A 42 -1.20 -3.46 -4.70
CA ARG A 42 -0.95 -3.78 -3.30
C ARG A 42 0.16 -4.81 -3.26
N LYS A 43 1.39 -4.33 -3.09
CA LYS A 43 2.46 -5.17 -2.59
C LYS A 43 2.10 -5.50 -1.13
N PRO A 44 2.16 -6.77 -0.69
CA PRO A 44 2.02 -7.08 0.72
C PRO A 44 3.02 -6.23 1.50
N GLU A 45 2.55 -5.51 2.52
CA GLU A 45 3.29 -4.53 3.32
C GLU A 45 4.41 -5.15 4.19
N SER A 46 5.10 -6.19 3.71
CA SER A 46 6.29 -6.74 4.36
C SER A 46 7.53 -5.84 4.21
N VAL A 47 7.40 -4.66 3.59
CA VAL A 47 8.56 -3.84 3.19
C VAL A 47 8.27 -2.34 3.22
N ASN A 48 7.73 -1.74 4.29
CA ASN A 48 7.87 -0.28 4.48
C ASN A 48 7.55 0.29 5.88
N LYS A 49 7.88 -0.40 6.98
CA LYS A 49 7.91 0.23 8.32
C LYS A 49 9.00 -0.34 9.23
N THR A 50 10.25 -0.12 8.85
CA THR A 50 11.30 0.17 9.83
C THR A 50 11.99 1.42 9.35
N ASP A 51 11.38 2.56 9.68
CA ASP A 51 12.12 3.77 9.98
C ASP A 51 13.12 3.36 11.08
N HIS A 52 14.31 2.92 10.69
CA HIS A 52 15.45 2.90 11.58
C HIS A 52 15.76 4.37 11.83
N ASN A 53 14.97 4.96 12.74
CA ASN A 53 15.20 6.26 13.30
C ASN A 53 16.65 6.25 13.80
N ALA A 54 17.47 7.00 13.10
CA ALA A 54 18.87 7.23 13.40
C ALA A 54 18.96 7.91 14.77
N GLN A 55 18.94 7.12 15.84
CA GLN A 55 19.35 7.56 17.16
C GLN A 55 20.86 7.37 17.26
N GLU A 56 21.59 8.29 16.63
CA GLU A 56 23.02 8.48 16.90
C GLU A 56 23.20 9.06 18.32
N MET A 57 24.20 8.52 19.05
CA MET A 57 25.00 9.17 20.11
C MET A 57 24.36 9.43 21.49
N ILE A 58 25.01 9.35 22.67
CA ILE A 58 26.34 8.99 23.18
C ILE A 58 26.10 8.61 24.66
N GLY A 59 26.54 7.44 25.11
CA GLY A 59 26.65 7.12 26.53
C GLY A 59 28.11 6.90 26.90
N ILE A 60 28.82 7.98 27.25
CA ILE A 60 30.16 7.90 27.84
C ILE A 60 30.09 7.03 29.10
N PHE A 61 30.63 5.81 29.00
CA PHE A 61 30.94 4.97 30.15
C PHE A 61 32.07 5.66 30.93
N LYS A 62 31.78 6.08 32.16
CA LYS A 62 32.81 6.50 33.13
C LYS A 62 33.36 5.25 33.81
N PRO A 63 34.66 4.92 33.70
CA PRO A 63 35.29 3.95 34.57
C PRO A 63 35.72 4.60 35.88
N ASP A 64 35.58 3.89 36.99
CA ASP A 64 36.44 4.05 38.17
C ASP A 64 37.69 3.20 37.95
#